data_AF-A0A1H5TX97-F1
#
_entry.id   AF-A0A1H5TX97-F1
#
_cell.length_a   1.000
_cell.length_b   1.000
_cell.length_c   1.000
_cell.angle_alpha   90.00
_cell.angle_beta   90.00
_cell.angle_gamma   90.00
#
_symmetry.space_group_name_H-M   'P 1'
#
loop_
_entity.id
_entity.type
_entity.pdbx_description
1 polymer ?
#
loop_
_entity_poly.entity_id
_entity_poly.type
_entity_poly.pdbx_seq_one_letter_code
_entity_poly.pdbx_strand_id
1 'polypeptide(L)'
;MRIVPAILIGCLAAAVSGCSSLVPATANWLGWTRAPTLVDGLDYDEIDALGARTGACLSLYQLYIDGRYLRQQQGAVWHEECKERIAQARKAREYARQVDQEVEIAWQALLDRKEAQRQQAQRRRQIREDMRQAQQMAETLRNAEEEQEKAQNQRLERLDGANIHNLMLEVPNLPLAFTVGSPSDMTLKRFLACLEVLYPNEGYQIRRNGDKLTVKAERATMMRGDVLLESRYTRIWDNWTLQYLSVGEIRAESAQDRYVLARNLLGSQCQPDRQDDQ
;
A
#
# COMPACT_ATOMS: atom_id res chain seq x y z
N MET A 1 -96.15 98.14 -9.27
CA MET A 1 -96.63 98.60 -7.95
C MET A 1 -97.63 97.56 -7.45
N ARG A 2 -97.55 96.90 -6.30
CA ARG A 2 -96.78 97.04 -5.05
C ARG A 2 -96.66 95.61 -4.43
N ILE A 3 -95.46 95.15 -4.08
CA ILE A 3 -94.92 95.00 -2.72
C ILE A 3 -95.31 93.65 -2.03
N VAL A 4 -94.26 92.81 -1.94
CA VAL A 4 -93.95 91.58 -1.14
C VAL A 4 -94.11 91.92 0.37
N PRO A 5 -94.25 91.03 1.40
CA PRO A 5 -93.31 89.91 1.57
C PRO A 5 -93.63 88.69 2.49
N ALA A 6 -92.69 87.72 2.44
CA ALA A 6 -92.04 87.02 3.58
C ALA A 6 -92.90 86.08 4.47
N ILE A 7 -92.47 84.94 5.02
CA ILE A 7 -91.13 84.45 5.43
C ILE A 7 -91.25 82.98 5.97
N LEU A 8 -90.18 82.16 5.78
CA LEU A 8 -89.60 81.04 6.58
C LEU A 8 -90.53 79.89 7.12
N ILE A 9 -90.19 78.61 7.30
CA ILE A 9 -89.06 77.84 7.90
C ILE A 9 -89.35 76.36 7.49
N GLY A 10 -88.45 75.39 7.27
CA GLY A 10 -87.00 75.31 7.41
C GLY A 10 -86.49 73.85 7.22
N CYS A 11 -85.16 73.76 7.09
CA CYS A 11 -84.22 72.73 7.56
C CYS A 11 -84.58 71.22 7.52
N LEU A 12 -83.83 70.45 6.72
CA LEU A 12 -82.78 69.57 7.25
C LEU A 12 -81.78 69.17 6.15
N ALA A 13 -80.55 69.63 6.32
CA ALA A 13 -79.38 69.18 5.60
C ALA A 13 -78.73 67.98 6.31
N ALA A 14 -77.82 67.32 5.58
CA ALA A 14 -76.73 66.45 6.04
C ALA A 14 -77.01 64.95 6.21
N ALA A 15 -76.49 64.16 5.27
CA ALA A 15 -75.53 63.10 5.59
C ALA A 15 -74.62 62.84 4.37
N VAL A 16 -73.34 63.08 4.62
CA VAL A 16 -72.17 62.89 3.74
C VAL A 16 -71.64 61.47 3.96
N SER A 17 -71.00 60.90 2.93
CA SER A 17 -69.95 59.86 3.00
C SER A 17 -70.24 58.50 3.67
N GLY A 18 -69.97 57.41 2.93
CA GLY A 18 -69.60 56.13 3.57
C GLY A 18 -70.20 54.84 2.99
N CYS A 19 -70.29 54.66 1.67
CA CYS A 19 -70.63 53.36 1.08
C CYS A 19 -69.37 52.57 0.68
N SER A 20 -68.53 52.19 1.64
CA SER A 20 -67.41 51.27 1.40
C SER A 20 -67.41 50.06 2.34
N SER A 21 -68.33 49.99 3.31
CA SER A 21 -68.50 48.83 4.21
C SER A 21 -69.80 48.04 4.00
N LEU A 22 -70.73 48.52 3.17
CA LEU A 22 -71.98 47.80 2.86
C LEU A 22 -71.80 46.67 1.83
N VAL A 23 -70.75 46.73 1.01
CA VAL A 23 -70.46 45.74 -0.03
C VAL A 23 -70.21 44.33 0.54
N PRO A 24 -69.38 44.12 1.58
CA PRO A 24 -69.18 42.76 2.11
C PRO A 24 -70.43 42.17 2.78
N ALA A 25 -71.25 42.98 3.45
CA ALA A 25 -72.45 42.50 4.13
C ALA A 25 -73.61 42.18 3.17
N THR A 26 -73.77 42.97 2.10
CA THR A 26 -74.81 42.74 1.07
C THR A 26 -74.43 41.64 0.09
N ALA A 27 -73.15 41.48 -0.26
CA ALA A 27 -72.68 40.41 -1.14
C ALA A 27 -72.95 39.02 -0.56
N ASN A 28 -72.68 38.82 0.74
CA ASN A 28 -72.91 37.53 1.40
C ASN A 28 -74.41 37.16 1.46
N TRP A 29 -75.28 38.17 1.64
CA TRP A 29 -76.74 37.98 1.63
C TRP A 29 -77.30 37.66 0.22
N LEU A 30 -76.63 38.16 -0.83
CA LEU A 30 -76.95 37.90 -2.23
C LEU A 30 -76.32 36.60 -2.77
N GLY A 31 -75.71 35.78 -1.92
CA GLY A 31 -75.09 34.51 -2.30
C GLY A 31 -73.76 34.68 -3.06
N TRP A 32 -73.04 35.78 -2.83
CA TRP A 32 -71.71 36.05 -3.37
C TRP A 32 -70.66 35.96 -2.28
N THR A 33 -69.57 35.24 -2.55
CA THR A 33 -68.42 35.09 -1.66
C THR A 33 -67.14 35.58 -2.36
N ARG A 34 -66.06 35.79 -1.59
CA ARG A 34 -64.72 35.98 -2.16
C ARG A 34 -64.06 34.62 -2.40
N ALA A 35 -63.09 34.58 -3.32
CA ALA A 35 -62.21 33.43 -3.42
C ALA A 35 -61.44 33.24 -2.09
N PRO A 36 -61.26 32.00 -1.62
CA PRO A 36 -60.55 31.72 -0.39
C PRO A 36 -59.06 32.04 -0.55
N THR A 37 -58.41 32.45 0.54
CA THR A 37 -56.96 32.70 0.59
C THR A 37 -56.14 31.41 0.69
N LEU A 38 -56.75 30.34 1.22
CA LEU A 38 -56.15 29.03 1.40
C LEU A 38 -57.12 27.96 0.87
N VAL A 39 -56.59 26.93 0.22
CA VAL A 39 -57.35 25.72 -0.15
C VAL A 39 -56.60 24.52 0.38
N ASP A 40 -57.27 23.68 1.17
CA ASP A 40 -56.66 22.56 1.90
C ASP A 40 -55.43 22.95 2.75
N GLY A 41 -55.47 24.16 3.32
CA GLY A 41 -54.39 24.72 4.13
C GLY A 41 -53.17 25.22 3.34
N LEU A 42 -53.19 25.18 2.01
CA LEU A 42 -52.14 25.72 1.15
C LEU A 42 -52.54 27.07 0.56
N ASP A 43 -51.57 27.97 0.42
CA ASP A 43 -51.72 29.16 -0.43
C ASP A 43 -51.56 28.81 -1.92
N TYR A 44 -51.86 29.76 -2.80
CA TYR A 44 -51.82 29.51 -4.25
C TYR A 44 -50.42 29.35 -4.83
N ASP A 45 -49.37 29.81 -4.15
CA ASP A 45 -47.98 29.62 -4.57
C ASP A 45 -47.51 28.22 -4.17
N GLU A 46 -47.89 27.73 -3.00
CA GLU A 46 -47.67 26.35 -2.56
C GLU A 46 -48.43 25.33 -3.42
N ILE A 47 -49.66 25.65 -3.82
CA ILE A 47 -50.45 24.84 -4.78
C ILE A 47 -49.74 24.77 -6.14
N ASP A 48 -49.08 25.84 -6.57
CA ASP A 48 -48.31 25.85 -7.80
C ASP A 48 -47.01 25.05 -7.70
N ALA A 49 -46.28 25.19 -6.59
CA ALA A 49 -45.06 24.42 -6.32
C ALA A 49 -45.33 22.91 -6.29
N LEU A 50 -46.55 22.51 -5.92
CA LEU A 50 -47.04 21.14 -5.99
C LEU A 50 -47.45 20.70 -7.42
N GLY A 51 -47.57 21.64 -8.36
CA GLY A 51 -48.07 21.42 -9.72
C GLY A 51 -49.59 21.29 -9.81
N ALA A 52 -50.33 21.71 -8.77
CA ALA A 52 -51.77 21.55 -8.66
C ALA A 52 -52.57 22.77 -9.15
N ARG A 53 -51.93 23.88 -9.55
CA ARG A 53 -52.57 25.12 -10.02
C ARG A 53 -53.15 24.99 -11.44
N THR A 54 -54.15 24.12 -11.58
CA THR A 54 -54.88 23.86 -12.83
C THR A 54 -56.38 23.76 -12.55
N GLY A 55 -57.23 23.95 -13.57
CA GLY A 55 -58.68 23.80 -13.43
C GLY A 55 -59.31 24.74 -12.37
N ALA A 56 -60.04 24.17 -11.42
CA ALA A 56 -60.71 24.92 -10.35
C ALA A 56 -59.73 25.72 -9.48
N CYS A 57 -58.55 25.17 -9.15
CA CYS A 57 -57.53 25.90 -8.40
C CYS A 57 -57.03 27.15 -9.14
N LEU A 58 -56.84 27.04 -10.47
CA LEU A 58 -56.44 28.18 -11.29
C LEU A 58 -57.57 29.24 -11.36
N SER A 59 -58.82 28.78 -11.46
CA SER A 59 -59.98 29.67 -11.52
C SER A 59 -60.21 30.42 -10.21
N LEU A 60 -60.01 29.76 -9.07
CA LEU A 60 -60.04 30.38 -7.74
C LEU A 60 -58.88 31.35 -7.53
N TYR A 61 -57.67 30.98 -7.96
CA TYR A 61 -56.51 31.87 -7.95
C TYR A 61 -56.79 33.15 -8.72
N GLN A 62 -57.28 33.06 -9.96
CA GLN A 62 -57.59 34.25 -10.78
C GLN A 62 -58.56 35.20 -10.08
N LEU A 63 -59.64 34.68 -9.50
CA LEU A 63 -60.60 35.49 -8.75
C LEU A 63 -60.01 36.10 -7.47
N TYR A 64 -59.10 35.38 -6.81
CA TYR A 64 -58.38 35.86 -5.64
C TYR A 64 -57.49 37.07 -5.97
N ILE A 65 -56.69 36.99 -7.03
CA ILE A 65 -55.77 38.09 -7.41
C ILE A 65 -56.56 39.30 -7.95
N ASP A 66 -57.63 39.04 -8.71
CA ASP A 66 -58.49 40.08 -9.29
C ASP A 66 -59.42 40.74 -8.25
N GLY A 67 -59.49 40.21 -7.02
CA GLY A 67 -60.39 40.69 -5.98
C GLY A 67 -61.88 40.56 -6.31
N ARG A 68 -62.24 39.61 -7.19
CA ARG A 68 -63.61 39.43 -7.70
C ARG A 68 -64.43 38.48 -6.83
N TYR A 69 -65.74 38.72 -6.80
CA TYR A 69 -66.70 37.87 -6.10
C TYR A 69 -67.25 36.77 -7.01
N LEU A 70 -67.58 35.62 -6.42
CA LEU A 70 -68.20 34.47 -7.11
C LEU A 70 -69.45 33.99 -6.39
N ARG A 71 -70.36 33.32 -7.12
CA ARG A 71 -71.54 32.72 -6.50
C ARG A 71 -71.13 31.63 -5.52
N GLN A 72 -71.75 31.61 -4.34
CA GLN A 72 -71.42 30.73 -3.23
C GLN A 72 -71.48 29.24 -3.62
N GLN A 73 -72.47 28.82 -4.40
CA GLN A 73 -72.56 27.44 -4.91
C GLN A 73 -71.38 27.08 -5.81
N GLN A 74 -71.00 27.97 -6.72
CA GLN A 74 -69.86 27.77 -7.60
C GLN A 74 -68.53 27.78 -6.83
N GLY A 75 -68.41 28.64 -5.82
CA GLY A 75 -67.25 28.68 -4.95
C GLY A 75 -67.08 27.42 -4.11
N ALA A 76 -68.17 26.83 -3.61
CA ALA A 76 -68.13 25.56 -2.89
C ALA A 76 -67.68 24.40 -3.82
N VAL A 77 -68.22 24.32 -5.04
CA VAL A 77 -67.84 23.28 -6.02
C VAL A 77 -66.36 23.41 -6.39
N TRP A 78 -65.91 24.60 -6.78
CA TRP A 78 -64.51 24.81 -7.16
C TRP A 78 -63.53 24.63 -6.00
N HIS A 79 -63.97 24.91 -4.76
CA HIS A 79 -63.15 24.66 -3.59
C HIS A 79 -62.91 23.17 -3.37
N GLU A 80 -63.95 22.33 -3.47
CA GLU A 80 -63.79 20.89 -3.34
C GLU A 80 -63.02 20.27 -4.53
N GLU A 81 -63.29 20.70 -5.77
CA GLU A 81 -62.51 20.27 -6.95
C GLU A 81 -61.03 20.65 -6.82
N CYS A 82 -60.73 21.84 -6.27
CA CYS A 82 -59.36 22.25 -6.02
C CYS A 82 -58.69 21.42 -4.91
N LYS A 83 -59.40 21.11 -3.82
CA LYS A 83 -58.91 20.18 -2.78
C LYS A 83 -58.57 18.80 -3.35
N GLU A 84 -59.44 18.25 -4.18
CA GLU A 84 -59.20 16.95 -4.82
C GLU A 84 -57.94 16.98 -5.69
N ARG A 85 -57.72 18.08 -6.43
CA ARG A 85 -56.51 18.26 -7.23
C ARG A 85 -55.25 18.34 -6.38
N ILE A 86 -55.29 19.08 -5.28
CA ILE A 86 -54.17 19.15 -4.31
C ILE A 86 -53.88 17.75 -3.77
N ALA A 87 -54.89 16.98 -3.38
CA ALA A 87 -54.71 15.61 -2.89
C ALA A 87 -54.11 14.67 -3.94
N GLN A 88 -54.52 14.77 -5.21
CA GLN A 88 -53.93 14.01 -6.31
C GLN A 88 -52.46 14.35 -6.53
N ALA A 89 -52.11 15.64 -6.53
CA ALA A 89 -50.75 16.09 -6.73
C ALA A 89 -49.82 15.70 -5.57
N ARG A 90 -50.31 15.73 -4.31
CA ARG A 90 -49.57 15.19 -3.15
C ARG A 90 -49.24 13.70 -3.33
N LYS A 91 -50.23 12.88 -3.68
CA LYS A 91 -50.02 11.43 -3.94
C LYS A 91 -49.03 11.18 -5.07
N ALA A 92 -49.13 11.92 -6.17
CA ALA A 92 -48.19 11.79 -7.29
C ALA A 92 -46.76 12.16 -6.89
N ARG A 93 -46.58 13.21 -6.07
CA ARG A 93 -45.26 13.63 -5.59
C ARG A 93 -44.66 12.64 -4.59
N GLU A 94 -45.48 12.05 -3.72
CA GLU A 94 -45.07 10.98 -2.82
C GLU A 94 -44.59 9.76 -3.58
N TYR A 95 -45.34 9.32 -4.61
CA TYR A 95 -44.94 8.21 -5.46
C TYR A 95 -43.63 8.49 -6.21
N ALA A 96 -43.49 9.68 -6.80
CA ALA A 96 -42.25 10.08 -7.47
C ALA A 96 -41.04 10.03 -6.53
N ARG A 97 -41.19 10.50 -5.28
CA ARG A 97 -40.12 10.43 -4.26
C ARG A 97 -39.74 8.98 -3.93
N GLN A 98 -40.70 8.06 -3.85
CA GLN A 98 -40.41 6.65 -3.61
C GLN A 98 -39.61 6.03 -4.76
N VAL A 99 -40.03 6.31 -6.01
CA VAL A 99 -39.31 5.83 -7.19
C VAL A 99 -37.89 6.41 -7.27
N ASP A 100 -37.73 7.72 -7.03
CA ASP A 100 -36.41 8.37 -7.03
C ASP A 100 -35.47 7.75 -5.98
N GLN A 101 -36.00 7.43 -4.79
CA GLN A 101 -35.24 6.76 -3.74
C GLN A 101 -34.79 5.35 -4.15
N GLU A 102 -35.67 4.56 -4.77
CA GLU A 102 -35.33 3.21 -5.23
C GLU A 102 -34.28 3.23 -6.35
N VAL A 103 -34.40 4.17 -7.28
CA VAL A 103 -33.43 4.37 -8.37
C VAL A 103 -32.06 4.75 -7.81
N GLU A 104 -32.00 5.67 -6.85
CA GLU A 104 -30.75 6.09 -6.22
C GLU A 104 -30.07 4.90 -5.51
N ILE A 105 -30.83 4.10 -4.75
CA ILE A 105 -30.30 2.89 -4.08
C ILE A 105 -29.75 1.89 -5.10
N ALA A 106 -30.50 1.63 -6.19
CA ALA A 106 -30.07 0.71 -7.24
C ALA A 106 -28.82 1.22 -7.97
N TRP A 107 -28.72 2.52 -8.20
CA TRP A 107 -27.57 3.15 -8.83
C TRP A 107 -26.31 3.05 -7.97
N GLN A 108 -26.43 3.34 -6.67
CA GLN A 108 -25.32 3.20 -5.71
C GLN A 108 -24.81 1.76 -5.64
N ALA A 109 -25.71 0.77 -5.56
CA ALA A 109 -25.32 -0.63 -5.57
C ALA A 109 -24.54 -1.04 -6.84
N LEU A 110 -24.87 -0.45 -7.99
CA LEU A 110 -24.16 -0.69 -9.25
C LEU A 110 -22.75 -0.08 -9.24
N LEU A 111 -22.60 1.13 -8.71
CA LEU A 111 -21.30 1.78 -8.54
C LEU A 111 -20.40 0.97 -7.60
N ASP A 112 -20.90 0.58 -6.43
CA ASP A 112 -20.16 -0.23 -5.45
C ASP A 112 -19.68 -1.55 -6.06
N ARG A 113 -20.55 -2.24 -6.81
CA ARG A 113 -20.19 -3.48 -7.50
C ARG A 113 -19.06 -3.26 -8.51
N LYS A 114 -19.11 -2.16 -9.27
CA LYS A 114 -18.08 -1.81 -10.26
C LYS A 114 -16.74 -1.50 -9.59
N GLU A 115 -16.77 -0.80 -8.46
CA GLU A 115 -15.57 -0.51 -7.67
C GLU A 115 -14.97 -1.77 -7.07
N ALA A 116 -15.80 -2.62 -6.46
CA ALA A 116 -15.37 -3.92 -5.93
C ALA A 116 -14.71 -4.79 -7.02
N GLN A 117 -15.27 -4.82 -8.24
CA GLN A 117 -14.65 -5.51 -9.37
C GLN A 117 -13.28 -4.95 -9.75
N ARG A 118 -13.12 -3.62 -9.77
CA ARG A 118 -11.82 -2.98 -10.04
C ARG A 118 -10.80 -3.33 -8.97
N GLN A 119 -11.18 -3.24 -7.70
CA GLN A 119 -10.30 -3.60 -6.58
C GLN A 119 -9.90 -5.07 -6.63
N GLN A 120 -10.83 -5.98 -6.96
CA GLN A 120 -10.52 -7.40 -7.09
C GLN A 120 -9.56 -7.66 -8.26
N ALA A 121 -9.75 -6.97 -9.40
CA ALA A 121 -8.86 -7.07 -10.54
C ALA A 121 -7.45 -6.53 -10.20
N GLN A 122 -7.35 -5.42 -9.47
CA GLN A 122 -6.08 -4.88 -8.98
C GLN A 122 -5.37 -5.84 -8.03
N ARG A 123 -6.07 -6.38 -7.02
CA ARG A 123 -5.51 -7.39 -6.11
C ARG A 123 -4.98 -8.61 -6.86
N ARG A 124 -5.71 -9.10 -7.87
CA ARG A 124 -5.28 -10.23 -8.72
C ARG A 124 -4.05 -9.90 -9.58
N ARG A 125 -3.80 -8.62 -9.90
CA ARG A 125 -2.58 -8.20 -10.61
C ARG A 125 -1.41 -8.13 -9.66
N GLN A 126 -1.59 -7.50 -8.50
CA GLN A 126 -0.57 -7.43 -7.44
C GLN A 126 -0.09 -8.82 -7.04
N ILE A 127 -1.00 -9.75 -6.72
CA ILE A 127 -0.64 -11.13 -6.37
C ILE A 127 0.18 -11.82 -7.48
N ARG A 128 -0.13 -11.57 -8.76
CA ARG A 128 0.64 -12.14 -9.87
C ARG A 128 2.02 -11.51 -10.00
N GLU A 129 2.14 -10.21 -9.78
CA GLU A 129 3.41 -9.50 -9.78
C GLU A 129 4.29 -9.95 -8.61
N ASP A 130 3.72 -10.04 -7.41
CA ASP A 130 4.40 -10.54 -6.21
C ASP A 130 4.89 -11.98 -6.41
N MET A 131 4.05 -12.88 -6.96
CA MET A 131 4.48 -14.24 -7.27
C MET A 131 5.61 -14.30 -8.30
N ARG A 132 5.59 -13.44 -9.33
CA ARG A 132 6.70 -13.37 -10.30
C ARG A 132 7.99 -12.84 -9.65
N GLN A 133 7.88 -11.81 -8.82
CA GLN A 133 9.04 -11.28 -8.09
C GLN A 133 9.63 -12.33 -7.14
N ALA A 134 8.78 -13.05 -6.41
CA ALA A 134 9.21 -14.14 -5.54
C ALA A 134 9.90 -15.28 -6.34
N GLN A 135 9.36 -15.64 -7.51
CA GLN A 135 9.99 -16.62 -8.40
C GLN A 135 11.36 -16.15 -8.90
N GLN A 136 11.46 -14.89 -9.36
CA GLN A 136 12.72 -14.31 -9.80
C GLN A 136 13.74 -14.27 -8.66
N MET A 137 13.34 -13.86 -7.45
CA MET A 137 14.21 -13.88 -6.28
C MET A 137 14.69 -15.30 -5.96
N ALA A 138 13.80 -16.29 -5.94
CA ALA A 138 14.17 -17.68 -5.70
C ALA A 138 15.13 -18.23 -6.77
N GLU A 139 14.92 -17.90 -8.05
CA GLU A 139 15.84 -18.26 -9.14
C GLU A 139 17.19 -17.58 -8.99
N THR A 140 17.23 -16.29 -8.63
CA THR A 140 18.50 -15.59 -8.42
C THR A 140 19.29 -16.16 -7.25
N LEU A 141 18.60 -16.53 -6.16
CA LEU A 141 19.23 -17.17 -5.00
C LEU A 141 19.76 -18.55 -5.38
N ARG A 142 18.95 -19.38 -6.07
CA ARG A 142 19.39 -20.71 -6.51
C ARG A 142 20.59 -20.63 -7.44
N ASN A 143 20.59 -19.72 -8.41
CA ASN A 143 21.72 -19.54 -9.32
C ASN A 143 22.98 -19.08 -8.57
N ALA A 144 22.83 -18.18 -7.58
CA ALA A 144 23.95 -17.73 -6.75
C ALA A 144 24.50 -18.88 -5.89
N GLU A 145 23.64 -19.72 -5.32
CA GLU A 145 24.04 -20.93 -4.58
C GLU A 145 24.76 -21.92 -5.50
N GLU A 146 24.24 -22.20 -6.70
CA GLU A 146 24.90 -23.07 -7.68
C GLU A 146 26.27 -22.52 -8.13
N GLU A 147 26.40 -21.22 -8.31
CA GLU A 147 27.67 -20.57 -8.64
C GLU A 147 28.68 -20.67 -7.49
N GLN A 148 28.22 -20.48 -6.25
CA GLN A 148 29.06 -20.66 -5.07
C GLN A 148 29.52 -22.11 -4.92
N GLU A 149 28.61 -23.08 -5.08
CA GLU A 149 28.91 -24.50 -5.02
C GLU A 149 29.91 -24.90 -6.11
N LYS A 150 29.72 -24.44 -7.35
CA LYS A 150 30.68 -24.66 -8.45
C LYS A 150 32.05 -24.05 -8.13
N ALA A 151 32.09 -22.82 -7.62
CA ALA A 151 33.34 -22.16 -7.26
C ALA A 151 34.04 -22.88 -6.09
N GLN A 152 33.28 -23.44 -5.15
CA GLN A 152 33.79 -24.26 -4.05
C GLN A 152 34.31 -25.61 -4.56
N ASN A 153 33.56 -26.32 -5.40
CA ASN A 153 33.97 -27.59 -5.98
C ASN A 153 35.25 -27.43 -6.83
N GLN A 154 35.31 -26.42 -7.70
CA GLN A 154 36.53 -26.10 -8.45
C GLN A 154 37.71 -25.73 -7.55
N ARG A 155 37.45 -25.18 -6.36
CA ARG A 155 38.51 -24.92 -5.37
C ARG A 155 38.99 -26.23 -4.74
N LEU A 156 38.07 -27.10 -4.33
CA LEU A 156 38.39 -28.41 -3.75
C LEU A 156 39.17 -29.27 -4.75
N GLU A 157 38.73 -29.35 -6.01
CA GLU A 157 39.44 -30.08 -7.07
C GLU A 157 40.89 -29.58 -7.25
N ARG A 158 41.11 -28.26 -7.20
CA ARG A 158 42.47 -27.69 -7.27
C ARG A 158 43.32 -28.05 -6.05
N LEU A 159 42.72 -28.13 -4.86
CA LEU A 159 43.44 -28.52 -3.64
C LEU A 159 43.74 -30.02 -3.63
N ASP A 160 42.81 -30.86 -4.08
CA ASP A 160 42.99 -32.31 -4.20
C ASP A 160 44.05 -32.66 -5.25
N GLY A 161 44.15 -31.86 -6.31
CA GLY A 161 45.21 -31.97 -7.33
C GLY A 161 46.60 -31.54 -6.87
N ALA A 162 46.76 -30.98 -5.66
CA ALA A 162 48.06 -30.55 -5.14
C ALA A 162 48.99 -31.75 -4.91
N ASN A 163 50.17 -31.71 -5.50
CA ASN A 163 51.17 -32.77 -5.47
C ASN A 163 51.61 -33.12 -4.04
N ILE A 164 51.58 -32.16 -3.12
CA ILE A 164 51.93 -32.37 -1.71
C ILE A 164 51.08 -33.46 -1.04
N HIS A 165 49.84 -33.70 -1.48
CA HIS A 165 49.00 -34.78 -0.94
C HIS A 165 49.65 -36.16 -1.16
N ASN A 166 50.17 -36.41 -2.36
CA ASN A 166 50.85 -37.66 -2.71
C ASN A 166 52.15 -37.82 -1.92
N LEU A 167 52.87 -36.72 -1.70
CA LEU A 167 54.12 -36.72 -0.92
C LEU A 167 53.88 -36.90 0.60
N MET A 168 52.65 -36.73 1.06
CA MET A 168 52.27 -36.80 2.48
C MET A 168 51.32 -37.94 2.82
N LEU A 169 51.21 -38.98 2.00
CA LEU A 169 50.31 -40.13 2.24
C LEU A 169 50.48 -40.73 3.64
N GLU A 170 51.72 -40.92 4.08
CA GLU A 170 52.07 -41.52 5.38
C GLU A 170 52.03 -40.54 6.57
N VAL A 171 51.80 -39.25 6.32
CA VAL A 171 51.69 -38.22 7.36
C VAL A 171 50.23 -38.16 7.84
N PRO A 172 49.95 -38.27 9.15
CA PRO A 172 48.59 -38.18 9.66
C PRO A 172 48.01 -36.78 9.44
N ASN A 173 46.78 -36.72 8.92
CA ASN A 173 46.08 -35.48 8.63
C ASN A 173 45.40 -34.92 9.89
N LEU A 174 46.19 -34.38 10.80
CA LEU A 174 45.72 -33.80 12.06
C LEU A 174 45.51 -32.28 11.92
N PRO A 175 44.68 -31.68 12.80
CA PRO A 175 44.52 -30.23 12.86
C PRO A 175 45.86 -29.51 13.06
N LEU A 176 46.01 -28.36 12.41
CA LEU A 176 47.17 -27.50 12.56
C LEU A 176 46.91 -26.53 13.72
N ALA A 177 47.92 -26.33 14.56
CA ALA A 177 47.93 -25.34 15.63
C ALA A 177 49.10 -24.36 15.42
N PHE A 178 48.83 -23.05 15.58
CA PHE A 178 49.87 -22.01 15.51
C PHE A 178 50.52 -21.74 16.88
N THR A 179 49.76 -22.03 17.94
CA THR A 179 50.13 -22.03 19.36
C THR A 179 49.78 -23.38 19.97
N VAL A 180 50.54 -23.81 20.99
CA VAL A 180 50.23 -25.05 21.72
C VAL A 180 48.86 -24.91 22.39
N GLY A 181 47.98 -25.91 22.21
CA GLY A 181 46.66 -25.95 22.86
C GLY A 181 45.53 -25.21 22.13
N SER A 182 45.79 -24.64 20.94
CA SER A 182 44.76 -23.97 20.13
C SER A 182 44.75 -24.54 18.71
N PRO A 183 44.07 -25.69 18.48
CA PRO A 183 43.92 -26.25 17.14
C PRO A 183 43.08 -25.30 16.27
N SER A 184 43.43 -25.21 14.99
CA SER A 184 42.62 -24.54 13.97
C SER A 184 41.76 -25.55 13.23
N ASP A 185 40.69 -25.07 12.59
CA ASP A 185 39.81 -25.88 11.74
C ASP A 185 40.51 -26.37 10.46
N MET A 186 41.72 -25.91 10.20
CA MET A 186 42.53 -26.30 9.05
C MET A 186 43.51 -27.41 9.45
N THR A 187 43.56 -28.47 8.65
CA THR A 187 44.54 -29.54 8.84
C THR A 187 45.91 -29.20 8.23
N LEU A 188 46.95 -29.91 8.65
CA LEU A 188 48.29 -29.76 8.07
C LEU A 188 48.30 -29.96 6.55
N LYS A 189 47.62 -31.00 6.04
CA LYS A 189 47.59 -31.29 4.59
C LYS A 189 46.89 -30.20 3.81
N ARG A 190 45.75 -29.72 4.33
CA ARG A 190 45.01 -28.61 3.71
C ARG A 190 45.81 -27.32 3.71
N PHE A 191 46.52 -27.01 4.80
CA PHE A 191 47.42 -25.86 4.86
C PHE A 191 48.51 -25.91 3.78
N LEU A 192 49.19 -27.05 3.65
CA LEU A 192 50.27 -27.19 2.68
C LEU A 192 49.77 -27.23 1.23
N ALA A 193 48.64 -27.89 0.95
CA ALA A 193 48.01 -27.88 -0.37
C ALA A 193 47.58 -26.47 -0.80
N CYS A 194 47.06 -25.69 0.15
CA CYS A 194 46.77 -24.29 -0.06
C CYS A 194 48.00 -23.45 -0.41
N LEU A 195 49.13 -23.68 0.26
CA LEU A 195 50.39 -23.03 -0.09
C LEU A 195 50.86 -23.43 -1.49
N GLU A 196 50.69 -24.68 -1.91
CA GLU A 196 51.04 -25.13 -3.26
C GLU A 196 50.23 -24.41 -4.35
N VAL A 197 48.91 -24.35 -4.17
CA VAL A 197 47.99 -23.74 -5.13
C VAL A 197 48.23 -22.22 -5.23
N LEU A 198 48.48 -21.56 -4.10
CA LEU A 198 48.73 -20.11 -4.07
C LEU A 198 50.14 -19.75 -4.54
N TYR A 199 51.12 -20.61 -4.28
CA TYR A 199 52.52 -20.42 -4.61
C TYR A 199 53.08 -21.67 -5.31
N PRO A 200 52.80 -21.82 -6.61
CA PRO A 200 53.32 -22.92 -7.42
C PRO A 200 54.85 -23.01 -7.30
N ASN A 201 55.37 -24.22 -7.20
CA ASN A 201 56.78 -24.50 -6.93
C ASN A 201 57.29 -25.66 -7.80
N GLU A 202 58.62 -25.81 -7.89
CA GLU A 202 59.26 -26.87 -8.69
C GLU A 202 59.27 -28.23 -7.97
N GLY A 203 58.89 -28.27 -6.68
CA GLY A 203 58.81 -29.48 -5.88
C GLY A 203 58.97 -29.24 -4.39
N TYR A 204 58.98 -30.34 -3.63
CA TYR A 204 59.10 -30.31 -2.17
C TYR A 204 60.23 -31.21 -1.65
N GLN A 205 61.00 -30.69 -0.70
CA GLN A 205 61.82 -31.51 0.19
C GLN A 205 61.07 -31.73 1.51
N ILE A 206 60.70 -32.98 1.78
CA ILE A 206 60.02 -33.35 3.03
C ILE A 206 60.96 -34.21 3.87
N ARG A 207 61.22 -33.77 5.09
CA ARG A 207 62.01 -34.53 6.08
C ARG A 207 61.16 -34.82 7.29
N ARG A 208 60.98 -36.11 7.61
CA ARG A 208 60.26 -36.57 8.79
C ARG A 208 61.19 -37.30 9.74
N ASN A 209 61.10 -36.97 11.02
CA ASN A 209 61.79 -37.67 12.09
C ASN A 209 60.86 -37.80 13.30
N GLY A 210 60.18 -38.94 13.41
CA GLY A 210 59.17 -39.20 14.45
C GLY A 210 58.06 -38.15 14.42
N ASP A 211 57.95 -37.39 15.50
CA ASP A 211 56.99 -36.31 15.69
C ASP A 211 57.39 -34.98 15.03
N LYS A 212 58.55 -34.90 14.36
CA LYS A 212 59.00 -33.70 13.67
C LYS A 212 58.83 -33.84 12.16
N LEU A 213 58.30 -32.79 11.54
CA LEU A 213 58.14 -32.68 10.09
C LEU A 213 58.73 -31.36 9.62
N THR A 214 59.56 -31.39 8.59
CA THR A 214 60.05 -30.20 7.89
C THR A 214 59.65 -30.31 6.42
N VAL A 215 59.00 -29.28 5.91
CA VAL A 215 58.58 -29.17 4.52
C VAL A 215 59.24 -27.93 3.93
N LYS A 216 59.94 -28.09 2.81
CA LYS A 216 60.53 -27.00 2.04
C LYS A 216 59.97 -27.03 0.63
N ALA A 217 59.34 -25.94 0.19
CA ALA A 217 58.94 -25.76 -1.19
C ALA A 217 60.10 -25.13 -1.97
N GLU A 218 60.51 -25.76 -3.06
CA GLU A 218 61.62 -25.30 -3.89
C GLU A 218 61.13 -24.30 -4.93
N ARG A 219 61.71 -23.10 -4.94
CA ARG A 219 61.41 -22.03 -5.92
C ARG A 219 59.91 -21.74 -6.01
N ALA A 220 59.31 -21.42 -4.88
CA ALA A 220 57.91 -21.00 -4.84
C ALA A 220 57.76 -19.65 -5.56
N THR A 221 56.89 -19.62 -6.57
CA THR A 221 56.67 -18.43 -7.40
C THR A 221 55.83 -17.42 -6.62
N MET A 222 56.40 -16.25 -6.31
CA MET A 222 55.70 -15.13 -5.69
C MET A 222 55.76 -13.87 -6.57
N MET A 223 54.92 -12.87 -6.29
CA MET A 223 54.89 -11.61 -7.06
C MET A 223 56.23 -10.86 -7.14
N ARG A 224 57.19 -11.15 -6.25
CA ARG A 224 58.53 -10.54 -6.22
C ARG A 224 59.66 -11.50 -6.68
N GLY A 225 59.31 -12.65 -7.26
CA GLY A 225 60.25 -13.68 -7.72
C GLY A 225 60.21 -14.98 -6.92
N ASP A 226 61.05 -15.94 -7.30
CA ASP A 226 61.17 -17.24 -6.66
C ASP A 226 61.70 -17.10 -5.23
N VAL A 227 60.98 -17.64 -4.25
CA VAL A 227 61.42 -17.64 -2.85
C VAL A 227 61.43 -19.05 -2.28
N LEU A 228 62.30 -19.26 -1.29
CA LEU A 228 62.25 -20.46 -0.46
C LEU A 228 61.12 -20.32 0.56
N LEU A 229 60.23 -21.32 0.60
CA LEU A 229 59.24 -21.46 1.66
C LEU A 229 59.60 -22.67 2.51
N GLU A 230 59.90 -22.46 3.80
CA GLU A 230 60.21 -23.53 4.73
C GLU A 230 59.28 -23.49 5.93
N SER A 231 58.69 -24.64 6.25
CA SER A 231 57.86 -24.80 7.44
C SER A 231 58.30 -26.02 8.24
N ARG A 232 58.24 -25.90 9.56
CA ARG A 232 58.55 -27.00 10.49
C ARG A 232 57.43 -27.18 11.48
N TYR A 233 57.10 -28.43 11.73
CA TYR A 233 56.00 -28.85 12.57
C TYR A 233 56.48 -29.88 13.58
N THR A 234 55.87 -29.83 14.76
CA THR A 234 56.01 -30.88 15.78
C THR A 234 54.63 -31.38 16.14
N ARG A 235 54.43 -32.70 16.13
CA ARG A 235 53.21 -33.33 16.60
C ARG A 235 53.17 -33.26 18.12
N ILE A 236 52.11 -32.66 18.66
CA ILE A 236 51.86 -32.53 20.10
C ILE A 236 50.42 -32.99 20.33
N TRP A 237 50.26 -34.09 21.06
CA TRP A 237 48.97 -34.79 21.22
C TRP A 237 48.35 -35.10 19.84
N ASP A 238 47.10 -34.71 19.63
CA ASP A 238 46.35 -34.96 18.40
C ASP A 238 46.48 -33.83 17.37
N ASN A 239 47.48 -32.94 17.48
CA ASN A 239 47.65 -31.79 16.58
C ASN A 239 49.08 -31.64 16.04
N TRP A 240 49.21 -31.05 14.86
CA TRP A 240 50.48 -30.55 14.35
C TRP A 240 50.68 -29.11 14.80
N THR A 241 51.73 -28.81 15.56
CA THR A 241 52.04 -27.43 15.95
C THR A 241 53.11 -26.86 15.01
N LEU A 242 52.80 -25.75 14.34
CA LEU A 242 53.76 -25.00 13.53
C LEU A 242 54.81 -24.36 14.43
N GLN A 243 56.06 -24.79 14.32
CA GLN A 243 57.19 -24.31 15.12
C GLN A 243 57.99 -23.22 14.39
N TYR A 244 58.00 -23.28 13.07
CA TYR A 244 58.78 -22.38 12.22
C TYR A 244 58.09 -22.20 10.88
N LEU A 245 58.06 -20.96 10.39
CA LEU A 245 57.62 -20.63 9.05
C LEU A 245 58.51 -19.52 8.51
N SER A 246 59.07 -19.72 7.32
CA SER A 246 59.84 -18.70 6.61
C SER A 246 59.43 -18.61 5.14
N VAL A 247 59.53 -17.39 4.64
CA VAL A 247 59.22 -17.01 3.25
C VAL A 247 60.32 -16.06 2.80
N GLY A 248 61.26 -16.55 2.01
CA GLY A 248 62.47 -15.82 1.64
C GLY A 248 63.25 -15.40 2.89
N GLU A 249 63.37 -14.08 3.11
CA GLU A 249 64.08 -13.51 4.26
C GLU A 249 63.21 -13.36 5.51
N ILE A 250 61.88 -13.40 5.37
CA ILE A 250 60.95 -13.24 6.49
C ILE A 250 60.90 -14.55 7.28
N ARG A 251 61.16 -14.47 8.60
CA ARG A 251 61.15 -15.62 9.52
C ARG A 251 60.20 -15.34 10.68
N ALA A 252 59.27 -16.26 10.91
CA ALA A 252 58.34 -16.20 12.03
C ALA A 252 58.78 -17.16 13.13
N GLU A 253 59.37 -16.61 14.20
CA GLU A 253 59.90 -17.38 15.34
C GLU A 253 58.96 -17.38 16.55
N SER A 254 58.13 -16.33 16.72
CA SER A 254 57.09 -16.30 17.75
C SER A 254 55.78 -16.94 17.26
N ALA A 255 54.93 -17.39 18.18
CA ALA A 255 53.65 -17.98 17.81
C ALA A 255 52.69 -16.97 17.14
N GLN A 256 52.74 -15.72 17.58
CA GLN A 256 51.97 -14.63 16.98
C GLN A 256 52.43 -14.36 15.54
N ASP A 257 53.74 -14.27 15.31
CA ASP A 257 54.28 -14.05 13.96
C ASP A 257 53.93 -15.20 13.02
N ARG A 258 53.97 -16.44 13.52
CA ARG A 258 53.60 -17.62 12.74
C ARG A 258 52.14 -17.58 12.32
N TYR A 259 51.25 -17.21 13.24
CA TYR A 259 49.83 -17.04 12.95
C TYR A 259 49.59 -15.93 11.91
N VAL A 260 50.18 -14.76 12.11
CA VAL A 260 50.02 -13.61 11.20
C VAL A 260 50.59 -13.92 9.82
N LEU A 261 51.79 -14.48 9.75
CA LEU A 261 52.43 -14.84 8.48
C LEU A 261 51.61 -15.92 7.75
N ALA A 262 51.15 -16.96 8.45
CA ALA A 262 50.31 -17.99 7.86
C ALA A 262 48.99 -17.42 7.32
N ARG A 263 48.30 -16.55 8.06
CA ARG A 263 47.06 -15.91 7.56
C ARG A 263 47.31 -15.02 6.35
N ASN A 264 48.40 -14.26 6.36
CA ASN A 264 48.75 -13.40 5.24
C ASN A 264 49.08 -14.20 3.98
N LEU A 265 49.74 -15.36 4.13
CA LEU A 265 50.05 -16.24 3.00
C LEU A 265 48.82 -16.87 2.38
N LEU A 266 47.86 -17.31 3.19
CA LEU A 266 46.65 -17.99 2.73
C LEU A 266 45.59 -17.02 2.19
N GLY A 267 45.59 -15.78 2.68
CA GLY A 267 44.61 -14.76 2.30
C GLY A 267 43.16 -15.20 2.53
N SER A 268 42.24 -14.68 1.70
CA SER A 268 40.82 -15.10 1.68
C SER A 268 40.58 -16.37 0.85
N GLN A 269 41.57 -16.81 0.07
CA GLN A 269 41.42 -17.88 -0.91
C GLN A 269 41.51 -19.28 -0.28
N CYS A 270 42.11 -19.38 0.91
CA CYS A 270 42.36 -20.62 1.64
C CYS A 270 41.89 -20.56 3.11
N GLN A 271 40.75 -19.91 3.36
CA GLN A 271 40.11 -19.97 4.67
C GLN A 271 39.51 -21.37 4.93
N PRO A 272 39.50 -21.84 6.20
CA PRO A 272 38.75 -23.03 6.56
C PRO A 272 37.28 -22.85 6.19
N ASP A 273 36.59 -23.96 5.92
CA ASP A 273 35.15 -23.95 5.63
C ASP A 273 34.48 -23.15 6.75
N ARG A 274 33.84 -22.05 6.37
CA ARG A 274 32.97 -21.34 7.28
C ARG A 274 31.87 -22.35 7.59
N GLN A 275 31.89 -22.96 8.77
CA GLN A 275 30.68 -23.57 9.29
C GLN A 275 29.66 -22.43 9.30
N ASP A 276 28.59 -22.61 8.53
CA ASP A 276 27.41 -21.80 8.67
C ASP A 276 27.05 -21.82 10.16
N ASP A 277 27.22 -20.66 10.82
CA ASP A 277 26.64 -20.42 12.14
C ASP A 277 25.12 -20.54 11.96
N GLN A 278 24.60 -21.73 12.26
CA GLN A 278 23.18 -21.98 12.58
C GLN A 278 22.99 -21.87 14.09
#